data_AF-A0A5D0UWC1-F1
#
_entry.id   AF-A0A5D0UWC1-F1
#
_cell.length_a   1.000
_cell.length_b   1.000
_cell.length_c   1.000
_cell.angle_alpha   90.00
_cell.angle_beta   90.00
_cell.angle_gamma   90.00
#
_symmetry.space_group_name_H-M   'P 1'
#
loop_
_entity.id
_entity.type
_entity.pdbx_description
1 polymer ?
#
loop_
_entity_poly.entity_id
_entity_poly.type
_entity_poly.pdbx_seq_one_letter_code
_entity_poly.pdbx_strand_id
1 'polypeptide(L)'
;MDEGTGEVLSRAVLARRVDWCADLVAGMVSGLLAERWNADDVEVLASGVDAGGRKLPSNAWMALRRLGWTATAAEGVKVNDRVVRMAQEQAGRALRSAWWRAGLTGGVLLRQLCCLSAASERGSLGGKRPERGRGGPVTCCGAALRKGTTPVGGRRGSS
;
A
#
# COMPACT_ATOMS: atom_id res chain seq x y z
N MET A 1 36.29 -1.40 -5.37
CA MET A 1 37.15 -2.04 -6.36
C MET A 1 36.34 -2.24 -7.61
N ASP A 2 36.91 -1.99 -8.78
CA ASP A 2 36.36 -2.46 -10.04
C ASP A 2 36.55 -3.98 -10.13
N GLU A 3 35.51 -4.72 -10.54
CA GLU A 3 35.57 -6.18 -10.60
C GLU A 3 36.44 -6.69 -11.76
N GLY A 4 36.59 -5.92 -12.84
CA GLY A 4 37.38 -6.30 -14.01
C GLY A 4 38.85 -5.94 -13.88
N THR A 5 39.16 -4.77 -13.29
CA THR A 5 40.55 -4.28 -13.18
C THR A 5 41.15 -4.44 -11.79
N GLY A 6 40.33 -4.66 -10.75
CA GLY A 6 40.79 -4.73 -9.36
C GLY A 6 41.18 -3.37 -8.77
N GLU A 7 41.03 -2.27 -9.49
CA GLU A 7 41.44 -0.94 -9.02
C GLU A 7 40.41 -0.31 -8.07
N VAL A 8 40.88 0.53 -7.14
CA VAL A 8 40.00 1.30 -6.27
C VAL A 8 39.33 2.40 -7.09
N LEU A 9 38.01 2.28 -7.27
CA LEU A 9 37.21 3.32 -7.91
C LEU A 9 37.24 4.62 -7.09
N SER A 10 37.38 5.74 -7.79
CA SER A 10 37.20 7.05 -7.16
C SER A 10 35.77 7.21 -6.64
N ARG A 11 35.60 8.05 -5.60
CA ARG A 11 34.28 8.32 -5.02
C ARG A 11 33.27 8.83 -6.07
N ALA A 12 33.72 9.63 -7.03
CA ALA A 12 32.88 10.17 -8.09
C ALA A 12 32.35 9.06 -9.03
N VAL A 13 33.20 8.10 -9.40
CA VAL A 13 32.79 6.95 -10.23
C VAL A 13 31.82 6.06 -9.46
N LEU A 14 32.10 5.81 -8.18
CA LEU A 14 31.21 5.04 -7.32
C LEU A 14 29.83 5.69 -7.20
N ALA A 15 29.77 6.99 -6.93
CA ALA A 15 28.52 7.74 -6.86
C ALA A 15 27.71 7.58 -8.15
N ARG A 16 28.34 7.78 -9.31
CA ARG A 16 27.66 7.64 -10.61
C ARG A 16 27.13 6.23 -10.87
N ARG A 17 27.85 5.18 -10.45
CA ARG A 17 27.36 3.78 -10.56
C ARG A 17 26.19 3.53 -9.61
N VAL A 18 26.23 4.05 -8.39
CA VAL A 18 25.15 3.94 -7.41
C VAL A 18 23.90 4.69 -7.88
N ASP A 19 24.06 5.92 -8.38
CA ASP A 19 22.97 6.74 -8.90
C ASP A 19 22.29 6.04 -10.07
N TRP A 20 23.06 5.52 -11.02
CA TRP A 20 22.49 4.76 -12.15
C TRP A 20 21.72 3.51 -11.69
N CYS A 21 22.25 2.76 -10.71
CA CYS A 21 21.54 1.62 -10.13
C CYS A 21 20.25 2.04 -9.39
N ALA A 22 20.27 3.17 -8.70
CA ALA A 22 19.10 3.70 -8.00
C ALA A 22 18.02 4.14 -9.00
N ASP A 23 18.40 4.83 -10.07
CA ASP A 23 17.51 5.24 -11.16
C ASP A 23 16.91 4.03 -11.88
N LEU A 24 17.71 2.99 -12.13
CA LEU A 24 17.22 1.74 -12.72
C LEU A 24 16.13 1.10 -11.84
N VAL A 25 16.38 0.95 -10.54
CA VAL A 25 15.39 0.39 -9.61
C VAL A 25 14.16 1.31 -9.51
N ALA A 26 14.35 2.63 -9.44
CA ALA A 26 13.26 3.60 -9.38
C ALA A 26 12.37 3.53 -10.64
N GLY A 27 12.98 3.38 -11.83
CA GLY A 27 12.26 3.20 -13.09
C GLY A 27 11.46 1.90 -13.11
N MET A 28 12.05 0.79 -12.69
CA MET A 28 11.36 -0.52 -12.59
C MET A 28 10.17 -0.47 -11.61
N VAL A 29 10.34 0.18 -10.45
CA VAL A 29 9.27 0.39 -9.47
C VAL A 29 8.17 1.25 -10.08
N SER A 30 8.53 2.37 -10.70
CA SER A 30 7.58 3.31 -11.29
C SER A 30 6.76 2.68 -12.41
N GLY A 31 7.38 1.87 -13.28
CA GLY A 31 6.68 1.14 -14.33
C GLY A 31 5.64 0.17 -13.77
N LEU A 32 6.04 -0.65 -12.79
CA LEU A 32 5.10 -1.59 -12.17
C LEU A 32 3.98 -0.87 -11.40
N LEU A 33 4.27 0.25 -10.72
CA LEU A 33 3.23 1.05 -10.07
C LEU A 33 2.31 1.71 -11.09
N ALA A 34 2.82 2.21 -12.21
CA ALA A 34 1.99 2.80 -13.26
C ALA A 34 0.96 1.78 -13.81
N GLU A 35 1.34 0.51 -13.93
CA GLU A 35 0.42 -0.55 -14.35
C GLU A 35 -0.58 -0.95 -13.26
N ARG A 36 -0.14 -1.04 -12.00
CA ARG A 36 -0.89 -1.71 -10.91
C ARG A 36 -1.50 -0.78 -9.88
N TRP A 37 -1.29 0.52 -9.98
CA TRP A 37 -1.88 1.51 -9.08
C TRP A 37 -3.33 1.81 -9.47
N ASN A 38 -4.20 0.82 -9.29
CA ASN A 38 -5.63 0.92 -9.47
C ASN A 38 -6.35 0.21 -8.30
N ALA A 39 -7.65 0.48 -8.12
CA ALA A 39 -8.39 -0.01 -6.97
C ALA A 39 -8.44 -1.55 -6.93
N ASP A 40 -8.68 -2.19 -8.07
CA ASP A 40 -8.86 -3.64 -8.19
C ASP A 40 -7.58 -4.39 -7.83
N ASP A 41 -6.45 -4.00 -8.43
CA ASP A 41 -5.15 -4.63 -8.15
C ASP A 41 -4.72 -4.39 -6.69
N VAL A 42 -4.95 -3.19 -6.15
CA VAL A 42 -4.66 -2.90 -4.74
C VAL A 42 -5.53 -3.75 -3.81
N GLU A 43 -6.81 -3.95 -4.13
CA GLU A 43 -7.72 -4.81 -3.38
C GLU A 43 -7.30 -6.28 -3.44
N VAL A 44 -6.93 -6.80 -4.62
CA VAL A 44 -6.40 -8.16 -4.78
C VAL A 44 -5.20 -8.38 -3.85
N LEU A 45 -4.25 -7.44 -3.86
CA LEU A 45 -3.06 -7.56 -3.01
C LEU A 45 -3.38 -7.41 -1.51
N ALA A 46 -4.35 -6.57 -1.15
CA ALA A 46 -4.80 -6.34 0.22
C ALA A 46 -5.64 -7.49 0.79
N SER A 47 -6.37 -8.22 -0.05
CA SER A 47 -7.15 -9.40 0.33
C SER A 47 -6.28 -10.48 0.99
N GLY A 48 -4.99 -10.51 0.64
CA GLY A 48 -4.03 -11.46 1.16
C GLY A 48 -4.21 -12.88 0.61
N VAL A 49 -5.03 -13.08 -0.42
CA VAL A 49 -5.24 -14.37 -1.10
C VAL A 49 -5.08 -14.22 -2.61
N ASP A 50 -4.60 -15.27 -3.27
CA ASP A 50 -4.61 -15.35 -4.74
C ASP A 50 -5.99 -15.75 -5.27
N ALA A 51 -6.17 -15.71 -6.60
CA ALA A 51 -7.42 -16.12 -7.25
C ALA A 51 -7.82 -17.58 -6.97
N GLY A 52 -6.87 -18.43 -6.55
CA GLY A 52 -7.11 -19.80 -6.10
C GLY A 52 -7.39 -19.94 -4.61
N GLY A 53 -7.62 -18.85 -3.89
CA GLY A 53 -7.90 -18.83 -2.45
C GLY A 53 -6.70 -19.10 -1.56
N ARG A 54 -5.48 -19.17 -2.12
CA ARG A 54 -4.27 -19.49 -1.35
C ARG A 54 -3.68 -18.21 -0.79
N LYS A 55 -3.29 -18.26 0.48
CA LYS A 55 -2.68 -17.12 1.17
C LYS A 55 -1.46 -16.60 0.42
N LEU A 56 -1.42 -15.29 0.22
CA LEU A 56 -0.28 -14.60 -0.35
C LEU A 56 0.90 -14.58 0.64
N PRO A 57 2.14 -14.77 0.15
CA PRO A 57 3.34 -14.61 0.96
C PRO A 57 3.45 -13.24 1.64
N SER A 58 4.07 -13.19 2.82
CA SER A 58 4.37 -11.95 3.53
C SER A 58 5.39 -11.08 2.80
N ASN A 59 6.38 -11.69 2.16
CA ASN A 59 7.33 -10.97 1.29
C ASN A 59 6.59 -10.44 0.06
N ALA A 60 6.66 -9.14 -0.16
CA ALA A 60 5.90 -8.48 -1.22
C ALA A 60 6.35 -8.99 -2.59
N TRP A 61 7.65 -9.14 -2.84
CA TRP A 61 8.16 -9.63 -4.12
C TRP A 61 7.64 -11.03 -4.48
N MET A 62 7.46 -11.92 -3.49
CA MET A 62 6.91 -13.26 -3.72
C MET A 62 5.40 -13.22 -3.98
N ALA A 63 4.67 -12.36 -3.27
CA ALA A 63 3.24 -12.17 -3.51
C ALA A 63 3.00 -11.66 -4.94
N LEU A 64 3.80 -10.69 -5.38
CA LEU A 64 3.75 -10.18 -6.75
C LEU A 64 4.00 -11.29 -7.78
N ARG A 65 5.04 -12.11 -7.61
CA ARG A 65 5.29 -13.24 -8.50
C ARG A 65 4.14 -14.25 -8.51
N ARG A 66 3.51 -14.48 -7.37
CA ARG A 66 2.35 -15.37 -7.27
C ARG A 66 1.13 -14.84 -8.03
N LEU A 67 0.98 -13.52 -8.10
CA LEU A 67 -0.03 -12.83 -8.89
C LEU A 67 0.36 -12.67 -10.37
N GLY A 68 1.56 -13.12 -10.76
CA GLY A 68 2.09 -12.93 -12.12
C GLY A 68 2.60 -11.52 -12.40
N TRP A 69 2.71 -10.66 -11.38
CA TRP A 69 3.15 -9.27 -11.54
C TRP A 69 4.67 -9.18 -11.43
N THR A 70 5.31 -8.79 -12.53
CA THR A 70 6.78 -8.77 -12.63
C THR A 70 7.27 -7.38 -13.00
N ALA A 71 8.27 -6.89 -12.26
CA ALA A 71 8.95 -5.66 -12.62
C ALA A 71 9.92 -5.93 -13.76
N THR A 72 9.81 -5.18 -14.85
CA THR A 72 10.66 -5.30 -16.03
C THR A 72 11.62 -4.12 -16.10
N ALA A 73 12.85 -4.39 -16.52
CA ALA A 73 13.81 -3.33 -16.83
C ALA A 73 13.53 -2.75 -18.22
N ALA A 74 14.08 -1.57 -18.50
CA ALA A 74 14.06 -0.99 -19.84
C ALA A 74 14.69 -1.94 -20.86
N GLU A 75 14.23 -1.84 -22.10
CA GLU A 75 14.71 -2.69 -23.21
C GLU A 75 16.24 -2.60 -23.34
N GLY A 76 16.87 -3.75 -23.59
CA GLY A 76 18.33 -3.86 -23.69
C GLY A 76 19.08 -3.89 -22.35
N VAL A 77 18.43 -3.64 -21.21
CA VAL A 77 19.07 -3.72 -19.89
C VAL A 77 18.89 -5.11 -19.29
N LYS A 78 19.99 -5.84 -19.14
CA LYS A 78 20.01 -7.12 -18.42
C LYS A 78 20.17 -6.88 -16.92
N VAL A 79 19.18 -7.32 -16.13
CA VAL A 79 19.20 -7.18 -14.68
C VAL A 79 19.33 -8.53 -13.98
N ASN A 80 20.08 -8.56 -12.87
CA ASN A 80 20.13 -9.73 -12.00
C ASN A 80 18.79 -9.88 -11.24
N ASP A 81 18.39 -11.13 -10.96
CA ASP A 81 17.17 -11.43 -10.20
C ASP A 81 17.09 -10.67 -8.87
N ARG A 82 18.22 -10.42 -8.20
CA ARG A 82 18.25 -9.63 -6.96
C ARG A 82 17.72 -8.21 -7.15
N VAL A 83 18.02 -7.56 -8.28
CA VAL A 83 17.52 -6.22 -8.61
C VAL A 83 16.03 -6.26 -8.87
N VAL A 84 15.55 -7.28 -9.60
CA VAL A 84 14.12 -7.52 -9.84
C VAL A 84 13.38 -7.70 -8.51
N ARG A 85 13.90 -8.53 -7.60
CA ARG A 85 13.30 -8.75 -6.28
C ARG A 85 13.28 -7.47 -5.44
N MET A 86 14.32 -6.65 -5.50
CA MET A 86 14.35 -5.36 -4.82
C MET A 86 13.25 -4.42 -5.33
N ALA A 87 13.13 -4.27 -6.65
CA ALA A 87 12.09 -3.44 -7.26
C ALA A 87 10.68 -3.95 -6.91
N GLN A 88 10.45 -5.26 -7.05
CA GLN A 88 9.17 -5.89 -6.69
C GLN A 88 8.84 -5.72 -5.20
N GLU A 89 9.81 -5.85 -4.31
CA GLU A 89 9.58 -5.66 -2.88
C GLU A 89 9.16 -4.21 -2.56
N GLN A 90 9.83 -3.23 -3.16
CA GLN A 90 9.50 -1.81 -2.98
C GLN A 90 8.11 -1.47 -3.53
N ALA A 91 7.82 -1.88 -4.77
CA ALA A 91 6.52 -1.64 -5.40
C ALA A 91 5.38 -2.32 -4.64
N GLY A 92 5.54 -3.60 -4.26
CA GLY A 92 4.51 -4.35 -3.56
C GLY A 92 4.24 -3.80 -2.15
N ARG A 93 5.25 -3.28 -1.44
CA ARG A 93 5.05 -2.56 -0.17
C ARG A 93 4.27 -1.26 -0.37
N ALA A 94 4.59 -0.50 -1.42
CA ALA A 94 3.86 0.71 -1.76
C ALA A 94 2.38 0.42 -2.05
N LEU A 95 2.08 -0.60 -2.86
CA LEU A 95 0.71 -1.02 -3.17
C LEU A 95 -0.06 -1.48 -1.92
N ARG A 96 0.53 -2.33 -1.06
CA ARG A 96 -0.12 -2.74 0.20
C ARG A 96 -0.43 -1.56 1.13
N SER A 97 0.46 -0.58 1.17
CA SER A 97 0.23 0.63 1.97
C SER A 97 -0.88 1.52 1.38
N ALA A 98 -1.14 1.43 0.07
CA ALA A 98 -2.14 2.25 -0.61
C ALA A 98 -3.56 1.92 -0.14
N TRP A 99 -3.88 0.62 0.02
CA TRP A 99 -5.18 0.18 0.53
C TRP A 99 -5.52 0.81 1.89
N TRP A 100 -4.57 0.75 2.83
CA TRP A 100 -4.80 1.31 4.16
C TRP A 100 -4.94 2.84 4.12
N ARG A 101 -4.09 3.53 3.34
CA ARG A 101 -4.18 4.97 3.17
C ARG A 101 -5.52 5.40 2.55
N ALA A 102 -5.99 4.68 1.53
CA ALA A 102 -7.29 4.93 0.90
C ALA A 102 -8.44 4.74 1.89
N GLY A 103 -8.43 3.65 2.68
CA GLY A 103 -9.43 3.41 3.72
C GLY A 103 -9.45 4.50 4.80
N LEU A 104 -8.28 4.96 5.25
CA LEU A 104 -8.16 6.06 6.21
C LEU A 104 -8.72 7.37 5.65
N THR A 105 -8.30 7.77 4.45
CA THR A 105 -8.77 9.00 3.80
C THR A 105 -10.29 8.94 3.57
N GLY A 106 -10.81 7.81 3.10
CA GLY A 106 -12.25 7.60 2.93
C GLY A 106 -13.02 7.75 4.25
N GLY A 107 -12.51 7.17 5.34
CA GLY A 107 -13.12 7.30 6.67
C GLY A 107 -13.17 8.75 7.18
N VAL A 108 -12.10 9.52 6.97
CA VAL A 108 -12.05 10.94 7.35
C VAL A 108 -13.08 11.75 6.55
N LEU A 109 -13.13 11.56 5.22
CA LEU A 109 -14.08 12.25 4.36
C LEU A 109 -15.53 11.93 4.71
N LEU A 110 -15.85 10.66 4.92
CA LEU A 110 -17.20 10.22 5.33
C LEU A 110 -17.62 10.83 6.66
N ARG A 111 -16.69 10.90 7.64
CA ARG A 111 -16.95 11.56 8.92
C ARG A 111 -17.26 13.05 8.72
N GLN A 112 -16.50 13.74 7.90
CA GLN A 112 -16.68 15.16 7.65
C GLN A 112 -18.01 15.45 6.93
N LEU A 113 -18.34 14.66 5.91
CA LEU A 113 -19.62 14.73 5.19
C LEU A 113 -20.81 14.50 6.13
N CYS A 114 -20.74 13.47 6.99
CA CYS A 114 -21.80 13.19 7.97
C CYS A 114 -22.00 14.36 8.96
N CYS A 115 -20.91 14.98 9.45
CA CYS A 115 -21.00 16.15 10.33
C CYS A 115 -21.62 17.37 9.64
N LEU A 116 -21.31 17.60 8.37
CA LEU A 116 -21.88 18.68 7.54
C LEU A 116 -23.38 18.48 7.33
N SER A 117 -23.82 17.27 6.95
CA SER A 117 -25.24 16.96 6.79
C SER A 117 -26.02 17.15 8.09
N ALA A 118 -25.51 16.65 9.22
CA ALA A 118 -26.15 16.81 10.52
C ALA A 118 -26.20 18.28 10.98
N ALA A 119 -25.26 19.14 10.55
CA ALA A 119 -25.30 20.57 10.84
C ALA A 119 -26.34 21.30 9.97
N SER A 120 -26.50 20.91 8.71
CA SER A 120 -27.52 21.44 7.79
C SER A 120 -28.95 21.14 8.29
N GLU A 121 -29.20 19.92 8.75
CA GLU A 121 -30.50 19.53 9.32
C GLU A 121 -30.86 20.36 10.57
N ARG A 122 -29.87 20.68 11.42
CA ARG A 122 -30.05 21.58 12.57
C ARG A 122 -30.32 23.03 12.18
N GLY A 123 -29.79 23.49 11.04
CA GLY A 123 -30.06 24.83 10.51
C GLY A 123 -31.44 24.95 9.85
N SER A 124 -31.93 23.87 9.22
CA SER A 124 -33.26 23.82 8.59
C SER A 124 -34.39 23.66 9.60
N LEU A 125 -34.14 23.02 10.75
CA LEU A 125 -35.07 22.98 11.89
C LEU A 125 -34.94 24.28 12.70
N GLY A 126 -35.54 25.36 12.19
CA GLY A 126 -35.50 26.69 12.80
C GLY A 126 -35.67 26.67 14.33
N GLY A 127 -34.61 27.05 15.04
CA GLY A 127 -34.66 27.78 16.31
C GLY A 127 -35.47 27.18 17.48
N LYS A 128 -35.82 25.89 17.50
CA LYS A 128 -36.40 25.27 18.70
C LYS A 128 -35.37 24.39 19.40
N ARG A 129 -34.90 24.89 20.55
CA ARG A 129 -34.05 24.17 21.51
C ARG A 129 -34.69 22.82 21.84
N PRO A 130 -34.02 21.67 21.65
CA PRO A 130 -34.57 20.39 22.06
C PRO A 130 -34.53 20.31 23.60
N GLU A 131 -35.69 20.04 24.21
CA GLU A 131 -35.78 19.70 25.62
C GLU A 131 -34.93 18.46 25.92
N ARG A 132 -34.25 18.49 27.07
CA ARG A 132 -33.35 17.42 27.54
C ARG A 132 -34.15 16.19 27.96
N GLY A 133 -34.65 15.42 26.99
CA GLY A 133 -35.01 14.02 27.17
C GLY A 133 -33.75 13.15 27.20
N ARG A 134 -33.56 12.38 28.28
CA ARG A 134 -32.46 11.40 28.41
C ARG A 134 -32.63 10.31 27.36
N GLY A 135 -32.02 10.50 26.20
CA GLY A 135 -32.01 9.58 25.08
C GLY A 135 -31.29 10.20 23.91
N GLY A 136 -30.03 10.59 24.11
CA GLY A 136 -29.20 11.20 23.06
C GLY A 136 -28.96 10.24 21.89
N PRO A 137 -28.67 10.75 20.69
CA PRO A 137 -28.52 9.94 19.48
C PRO A 137 -27.33 8.99 19.63
N VAL A 138 -27.63 7.73 19.92
CA VAL A 138 -26.70 6.62 19.87
C VAL A 138 -26.34 6.35 18.41
N THR A 139 -25.16 6.85 18.03
CA THR A 139 -24.21 6.19 17.14
C THR A 139 -24.70 5.69 15.78
N CYS A 140 -24.91 6.59 14.81
CA CYS A 140 -24.81 6.21 13.39
C CYS A 140 -23.36 5.90 12.96
N CYS A 141 -22.35 6.22 13.77
CA CYS A 141 -20.94 6.18 13.37
C CYS A 141 -20.18 4.87 13.73
N GLY A 142 -20.81 3.93 14.45
CA GLY A 142 -20.11 2.78 15.05
C GLY A 142 -19.94 1.53 14.16
N ALA A 143 -20.53 1.50 12.96
CA ALA A 143 -20.54 0.28 12.14
C ALA A 143 -19.44 0.23 11.05
N ALA A 144 -18.96 1.38 10.57
CA ALA A 144 -18.08 1.42 9.40
C ALA A 144 -16.60 1.05 9.66
N LEU A 145 -16.11 1.14 10.90
CA LEU A 145 -14.69 0.91 11.22
C LEU A 145 -14.31 -0.53 11.60
N ARG A 146 -15.27 -1.46 11.68
CA ARG A 146 -15.00 -2.82 12.20
C ARG A 146 -14.41 -3.84 11.19
N LYS A 147 -14.21 -3.47 9.92
CA LYS A 147 -13.71 -4.41 8.89
C LYS A 147 -12.16 -4.45 8.73
N GLY A 148 -11.39 -3.84 9.63
CA GLY A 148 -9.94 -3.67 9.47
C GLY A 148 -9.02 -4.58 10.30
N THR A 149 -9.53 -5.41 11.20
CA THR A 149 -8.66 -6.23 12.08
C THR A 149 -8.67 -7.70 11.66
N THR A 150 -7.67 -8.12 10.89
CA THR A 150 -7.25 -9.53 10.86
C THR A 150 -6.37 -9.82 12.08
N PRO A 151 -6.55 -10.95 12.77
CA PRO A 151 -5.75 -11.29 13.93
C PRO A 151 -4.34 -11.72 13.50
N VAL A 152 -3.32 -11.11 14.10
CA VAL A 152 -1.92 -11.56 14.03
C VAL A 152 -1.84 -12.94 14.68
N GLY A 153 -1.73 -13.98 13.84
CA GLY A 153 -1.54 -15.36 14.25
C GLY A 153 -0.25 -15.48 15.08
N GLY A 154 -0.42 -15.93 16.33
CA GLY A 154 0.64 -16.15 17.29
C GLY A 154 1.63 -17.22 16.84
N ARG A 155 2.91 -16.96 17.11
CA ARG A 155 3.96 -17.98 17.14
C ARG A 155 3.63 -18.99 18.24
N ARG A 156 3.67 -20.27 17.92
CA ARG A 156 4.05 -21.31 18.89
C ARG A 156 5.25 -22.03 18.30
N GLY A 157 6.37 -21.92 18.99
CA GLY A 157 7.43 -22.89 18.86
C GLY A 157 7.01 -24.18 19.57
N SER A 158 7.54 -25.30 19.08
CA SER A 158 7.83 -26.48 19.88
C SER A 158 8.99 -27.20 19.19
N SER A 159 9.89 -27.67 20.06
CA SER A 159 11.09 -28.46 19.85
C SER A 159 10.95 -29.66 18.91
#